data_AF-A0A9J5X9D1-F1
#
_entry.id   AF-A0A9J5X9D1-F1
#
_cell.length_a   1.000
_cell.length_b   1.000
_cell.length_c   1.000
_cell.angle_alpha   90.00
_cell.angle_beta   90.00
_cell.angle_gamma   90.00
#
_symmetry.space_group_name_H-M   'P 1'
#
loop_
_entity.id
_entity.type
_entity.pdbx_description
1 polymer ?
#
loop_
_entity_poly.entity_id
_entity_poly.type
_entity_poly.pdbx_seq_one_letter_code
_entity_poly.pdbx_strand_id
1 'polypeptide(L)'
;MVLRSVTPPNRPAQPEKSPCLITLRGDTRIVDFFHPVYNVMTTTSIPISKLMDSRIRSSKANWLFINSSSSACFVVGFDYLGDPPDVCIIKVGETNWTFHNLNNPADRYKCFYLSGCNCPIFFKNNIVYVLGNKGNLGILTINENSIPSWKFYGKSFLRRRLNSIQYVYTTEDVNNEEMLAVFLSHHEGKVEVWRYKMNGEVLERGKITSLDNNKILFLSSEGSCLKTCVAHGLGNKIYFSMFYYNKGVFYCLVNHKYYSLDYLGIKAYSSPNIFNLV
;
A
#
# COMPACT_ATOMS: atom_id res chain seq x y z
N MET A 1 14.69 -33.33 2.44
CA MET A 1 13.81 -32.17 2.69
C MET A 1 13.88 -31.89 4.20
N VAL A 2 14.52 -30.81 4.61
CA VAL A 2 14.71 -30.47 6.04
C VAL A 2 13.94 -29.20 6.32
N LEU A 3 12.84 -29.31 7.07
CA LEU A 3 12.15 -28.17 7.68
C LEU A 3 13.12 -27.55 8.69
N ARG A 4 13.56 -26.31 8.45
CA ARG A 4 14.26 -25.52 9.46
C ARG A 4 13.23 -24.61 10.12
N SER A 5 12.92 -24.86 11.39
CA SER A 5 12.18 -23.93 12.23
C SER A 5 13.09 -22.74 12.55
N VAL A 6 12.74 -21.56 12.08
CA VAL A 6 13.41 -20.32 12.53
C VAL A 6 12.65 -19.83 13.74
N THR A 7 13.31 -19.79 14.90
CA THR A 7 12.79 -19.15 16.11
C THR A 7 12.49 -17.68 15.81
N PRO A 8 11.29 -17.16 16.15
CA PRO A 8 10.98 -15.76 15.95
C PRO A 8 11.96 -14.87 16.75
N PRO A 9 12.28 -13.67 16.25
CA PRO A 9 13.15 -12.75 16.94
C PRO A 9 12.59 -12.39 18.33
N ASN A 10 13.50 -12.20 19.29
CA ASN A 10 13.15 -11.86 20.68
C ASN A 10 12.15 -10.69 20.73
N ARG A 11 11.10 -10.85 21.54
CA ARG A 11 10.05 -9.86 21.75
C ARG A 11 10.66 -8.56 22.28
N PRO A 12 10.59 -7.43 21.56
CA PRO A 12 11.00 -6.14 22.10
C PRO A 12 10.05 -5.77 23.25
N ALA A 13 10.58 -5.07 24.25
CA ALA A 13 9.85 -4.64 25.44
C ALA A 13 8.65 -3.72 25.12
N GLN A 14 8.52 -3.24 23.88
CA GLN A 14 7.38 -2.46 23.40
C GLN A 14 6.81 -3.02 22.08
N PRO A 15 5.68 -3.74 22.11
CA PRO A 15 4.98 -4.25 20.93
C PRO A 15 4.37 -3.15 20.03
N GLU A 16 4.35 -1.89 20.48
CA GLU A 16 3.55 -0.80 19.90
C GLU A 16 4.00 -0.31 18.52
N LYS A 17 5.16 -0.75 18.02
CA LYS A 17 5.73 -0.25 16.74
C LYS A 17 5.57 -1.19 15.55
N SER A 18 4.99 -2.37 15.76
CA SER A 18 4.78 -3.38 14.73
C SER A 18 3.34 -3.38 14.24
N PRO A 19 3.09 -3.56 12.93
CA PRO A 19 1.75 -3.53 12.39
C PRO A 19 0.94 -4.72 12.89
N CYS A 20 -0.34 -4.50 13.21
CA CYS A 20 -1.27 -5.52 13.69
C CYS A 20 -2.54 -5.53 12.82
N LEU A 21 -3.14 -6.72 12.67
CA LEU A 21 -4.48 -6.87 12.11
C LEU A 21 -5.47 -6.39 13.16
N ILE A 22 -6.38 -5.50 12.77
CA ILE A 22 -7.41 -4.98 13.65
C ILE A 22 -8.75 -5.56 13.21
N THR A 23 -9.45 -6.23 14.13
CA THR A 23 -10.81 -6.73 13.90
C THR A 23 -11.77 -6.03 14.85
N LEU A 24 -12.83 -5.46 14.29
CA LEU A 24 -13.91 -4.84 15.05
C LEU A 24 -15.00 -5.87 15.27
N ARG A 25 -15.32 -6.18 16.54
CA ARG A 25 -16.42 -7.10 16.87
C ARG A 25 -17.76 -6.36 16.82
N GLY A 26 -18.20 -5.98 15.62
CA GLY A 26 -19.51 -5.34 15.39
C GLY A 26 -19.89 -4.29 16.45
N ASP A 27 -21.13 -4.35 16.93
CA ASP A 27 -21.72 -3.35 17.85
C ASP A 27 -21.09 -3.32 19.24
N THR A 28 -20.20 -4.26 19.57
CA THR A 28 -19.69 -4.43 20.93
C THR A 28 -18.62 -3.42 21.34
N ARG A 29 -18.19 -2.53 20.44
CA ARG A 29 -17.08 -1.56 20.66
C ARG A 29 -15.76 -2.22 21.12
N ILE A 30 -15.63 -3.52 20.83
CA ILE A 30 -14.44 -4.30 21.12
C ILE A 30 -13.57 -4.35 19.87
N VAL A 31 -12.28 -4.09 20.06
CA VAL A 31 -11.26 -4.12 19.03
C VAL A 31 -10.25 -5.22 19.38
N ASP A 32 -10.11 -6.19 18.49
CA ASP A 32 -9.08 -7.21 18.57
C ASP A 32 -7.88 -6.80 17.73
N PHE A 33 -6.69 -6.85 18.33
CA PHE A 33 -5.41 -6.61 17.67
C PHE A 33 -4.65 -7.92 17.58
N PHE A 34 -4.45 -8.41 16.37
CA PHE A 34 -3.63 -9.58 16.10
C PHE A 34 -2.25 -9.16 15.61
N HIS A 35 -1.23 -9.55 16.36
CA HIS A 35 0.16 -9.24 16.06
C HIS A 35 0.82 -10.37 15.26
N PRO A 36 1.02 -10.24 13.94
CA PRO A 36 1.41 -11.36 13.07
C PRO A 36 2.80 -11.93 13.37
N VAL A 37 3.73 -11.11 13.87
CA VAL A 37 5.10 -11.56 14.23
C VAL A 37 5.11 -12.45 15.47
N TYR A 38 4.29 -12.12 16.47
CA TYR A 38 4.27 -12.81 17.75
C TYR A 38 3.11 -13.80 17.86
N ASN A 39 2.21 -13.78 16.88
CA ASN A 39 0.97 -14.55 16.88
C ASN A 39 0.15 -14.35 18.17
N VAL A 40 0.09 -13.10 18.65
CA VAL A 40 -0.63 -12.74 19.88
C VAL A 40 -1.87 -11.94 19.51
N MET A 41 -2.99 -12.26 20.13
CA MET A 41 -4.21 -11.48 20.07
C MET A 41 -4.37 -10.70 21.38
N THR A 42 -4.54 -9.38 21.27
CA THR A 42 -4.86 -8.50 22.39
C THR A 42 -6.20 -7.83 22.14
N THR A 43 -7.10 -7.86 23.12
CA THR A 43 -8.44 -7.30 23.00
C THR A 43 -8.53 -6.04 23.84
N THR A 44 -8.99 -4.94 23.23
CA THR A 44 -9.20 -3.66 23.93
C THR A 44 -10.61 -3.17 23.65
N SER A 45 -11.32 -2.77 24.71
CA SER A 45 -12.56 -1.99 24.54
C SER A 45 -12.16 -0.55 24.22
N ILE A 46 -12.42 -0.11 23.00
CA ILE A 46 -12.18 1.29 22.63
C ILE A 46 -13.52 1.89 22.22
N PRO A 47 -13.93 3.03 22.79
CA PRO A 47 -15.14 3.71 22.36
C PRO A 47 -14.93 4.27 20.96
N ILE A 48 -15.26 3.51 19.90
CA ILE A 48 -15.02 3.98 18.53
C ILE A 48 -16.27 3.83 17.65
N SER A 49 -17.14 4.84 17.74
CA SER A 49 -18.21 5.07 16.75
C SER A 49 -17.66 5.44 15.36
N LYS A 50 -16.38 5.82 15.24
CA LYS A 50 -15.73 6.23 13.98
C LYS A 50 -15.12 5.09 13.15
N LEU A 51 -15.08 3.86 13.67
CA LEU A 51 -14.41 2.73 13.02
C LEU A 51 -15.37 1.70 12.45
N MET A 52 -16.65 1.76 12.80
CA MET A 52 -17.69 0.97 12.13
C MET A 52 -17.57 1.21 10.61
N ASP A 53 -17.49 0.14 9.82
CA ASP A 53 -17.25 0.14 8.36
C ASP A 53 -15.84 0.52 7.87
N SER A 54 -14.87 0.78 8.76
CA SER A 54 -13.51 1.12 8.35
C SER A 54 -12.71 -0.13 7.96
N ARG A 55 -12.39 -0.27 6.66
CA ARG A 55 -11.38 -1.24 6.19
C ARG A 55 -9.98 -0.70 6.47
N ILE A 56 -9.44 -0.98 7.66
CA ILE A 56 -8.08 -0.58 8.03
C ILE A 56 -7.10 -1.44 7.23
N ARG A 57 -6.37 -0.82 6.30
CA ARG A 57 -5.24 -1.42 5.58
C ARG A 57 -4.00 -0.66 5.99
N SER A 58 -3.08 -1.34 6.67
CA SER A 58 -1.71 -0.86 6.84
C SER A 58 -0.80 -1.86 6.13
N SER A 59 0.13 -1.35 5.35
CA SER A 59 1.20 -2.15 4.80
C SER A 59 2.50 -1.50 5.19
N LYS A 60 3.25 -2.18 6.06
CA LYS A 60 4.60 -1.76 6.44
C LYS A 60 5.54 -2.90 6.11
N ALA A 61 6.65 -2.58 5.47
CA ALA A 61 7.70 -3.56 5.12
C ALA A 61 7.17 -4.80 4.36
N ASN A 62 6.38 -4.60 3.30
CA ASN A 62 5.81 -5.65 2.44
C ASN A 62 4.79 -6.60 3.09
N TRP A 63 4.15 -6.22 4.18
CA TRP A 63 3.04 -7.01 4.72
C TRP A 63 1.71 -6.41 4.29
N LEU A 64 0.75 -7.28 3.97
CA LEU A 64 -0.62 -6.90 3.69
C LEU A 64 -1.56 -7.73 4.58
N PHE A 65 -2.42 -7.03 5.31
CA PHE A 65 -3.48 -7.65 6.09
C PHE A 65 -4.71 -7.86 5.21
N ILE A 66 -5.20 -9.11 5.19
CA ILE A 66 -6.35 -9.50 4.39
C ILE A 66 -7.44 -10.05 5.29
N ASN A 67 -8.60 -9.40 5.23
CA ASN A 67 -9.83 -9.97 5.76
C ASN A 67 -10.58 -10.59 4.58
N SER A 68 -10.69 -11.92 4.55
CA SER A 68 -11.53 -12.63 3.57
C SER A 68 -12.98 -12.63 4.03
N SER A 69 -13.91 -12.76 3.09
CA SER A 69 -15.34 -12.88 3.38
C SER A 69 -15.73 -14.24 3.98
N SER A 70 -14.82 -15.20 3.99
CA SER A 70 -14.87 -16.43 4.78
C SER A 70 -14.39 -16.14 6.20
N SER A 71 -14.83 -16.91 7.19
CA SER A 71 -14.57 -16.69 8.63
C SER A 71 -13.10 -16.71 9.08
N ALA A 72 -12.12 -16.71 8.17
CA ALA A 72 -10.69 -16.83 8.47
C ALA A 72 -9.88 -15.65 7.87
N CYS A 73 -9.62 -14.63 8.69
CA CYS A 73 -8.64 -13.60 8.34
C CYS A 73 -7.24 -14.22 8.15
N PHE A 74 -6.47 -13.72 7.17
CA PHE A 74 -5.08 -14.13 6.98
C PHE A 74 -4.17 -12.94 6.66
N VAL A 75 -2.89 -13.09 6.99
CA VAL A 75 -1.86 -12.08 6.71
C VAL A 75 -0.97 -12.61 5.62
N VAL A 76 -0.65 -11.76 4.64
CA VAL A 76 0.22 -12.09 3.52
C VAL A 76 1.47 -11.24 3.62
N GLY A 77 2.62 -11.89 3.66
CA GLY A 77 3.92 -11.24 3.51
C GLY A 77 4.53 -11.57 2.16
N PHE A 78 5.30 -10.62 1.63
CA PHE A 78 6.10 -10.80 0.42
C PHE A 78 7.58 -10.73 0.77
N ASP A 79 8.36 -11.69 0.30
CA ASP A 79 9.82 -11.56 0.36
C ASP A 79 10.29 -10.49 -0.63
N TYR A 80 11.28 -9.71 -0.21
CA TYR A 80 11.93 -8.69 -1.04
C TYR A 80 12.84 -9.31 -2.12
N LEU A 81 13.22 -10.58 -1.96
CA LEU A 81 14.15 -11.27 -2.84
C LEU A 81 13.44 -12.41 -3.58
N GLY A 82 13.31 -12.30 -4.90
CA GLY A 82 12.74 -13.36 -5.74
C GLY A 82 12.28 -12.85 -7.11
N ASP A 83 12.15 -13.78 -8.07
CA ASP A 83 11.59 -13.55 -9.40
C ASP A 83 10.75 -14.76 -9.85
N PRO A 84 9.46 -14.86 -9.44
CA PRO A 84 8.68 -13.89 -8.66
C PRO A 84 9.00 -13.91 -7.14
N PRO A 85 8.57 -12.89 -6.38
CA PRO A 85 8.76 -12.88 -4.93
C PRO A 85 8.01 -14.03 -4.25
N ASP A 86 8.68 -14.64 -3.28
CA ASP A 86 8.09 -15.66 -2.41
C ASP A 86 6.97 -15.05 -1.56
N VAL A 87 5.98 -15.88 -1.24
CA VAL A 87 4.78 -15.47 -0.50
C VAL A 87 4.69 -16.26 0.79
N CYS A 88 4.52 -15.58 1.92
CA CYS A 88 4.22 -16.20 3.20
C CYS A 88 2.82 -15.84 3.66
N ILE A 89 2.09 -16.83 4.19
CA ILE A 89 0.70 -16.68 4.64
C ILE A 89 0.58 -17.24 6.05
N ILE A 90 -0.13 -16.54 6.92
CA ILE A 90 -0.56 -17.06 8.22
C ILE A 90 -2.05 -16.77 8.41
N LYS A 91 -2.84 -17.79 8.76
CA LYS A 91 -4.24 -17.60 9.12
C LYS A 91 -4.35 -17.25 10.61
N VAL A 92 -5.33 -16.44 10.98
CA VAL A 92 -5.61 -16.15 12.39
C VAL A 92 -5.88 -17.46 13.13
N GLY A 93 -5.13 -17.69 14.22
CA GLY A 93 -5.20 -18.91 15.03
C GLY A 93 -4.13 -19.97 14.68
N GLU A 94 -3.44 -19.86 13.55
CA GLU A 94 -2.30 -20.71 13.23
C GLU A 94 -1.04 -20.23 13.95
N THR A 95 -0.12 -21.14 14.28
CA THR A 95 1.15 -20.80 14.95
C THR A 95 2.33 -20.65 14.01
N ASN A 96 2.21 -21.16 12.79
CA ASN A 96 3.31 -21.22 11.83
C ASN A 96 2.91 -20.54 10.53
N TRP A 97 3.85 -19.78 9.96
CA TRP A 97 3.71 -19.25 8.62
C TRP A 97 3.84 -20.37 7.59
N THR A 98 2.93 -20.38 6.62
CA THR A 98 3.04 -21.21 5.42
C THR A 98 3.84 -20.44 4.38
N PHE A 99 4.98 -21.01 3.97
CA PHE A 99 5.87 -20.42 2.98
C PHE A 99 5.65 -21.06 1.61
N HIS A 100 5.48 -20.22 0.59
CA HIS A 100 5.36 -20.62 -0.80
C HIS A 100 6.56 -20.11 -1.57
N ASN A 101 7.48 -21.01 -1.90
CA ASN A 101 8.58 -20.72 -2.81
C ASN A 101 8.05 -20.75 -4.25
N LEU A 102 7.95 -19.58 -4.87
CA LEU A 102 7.36 -19.42 -6.21
C LEU A 102 8.42 -19.15 -7.28
N ASN A 103 9.68 -19.08 -6.89
CA ASN A 103 10.80 -18.88 -7.79
C ASN A 103 10.95 -20.08 -8.74
N ASN A 104 10.82 -19.85 -10.04
CA ASN A 104 11.10 -20.86 -11.05
C ASN A 104 12.41 -20.53 -11.75
N PRO A 105 13.51 -21.28 -11.51
CA PRO A 105 14.82 -21.01 -12.11
C PRO A 105 14.85 -21.14 -13.64
N ALA A 106 13.82 -21.75 -14.25
CA ALA A 106 13.64 -21.82 -15.70
C ALA A 106 13.03 -20.54 -16.30
N ASP A 107 12.35 -19.70 -15.51
CA ASP A 107 11.59 -18.53 -15.96
C ASP A 107 12.32 -17.21 -15.64
N ARG A 108 13.67 -17.25 -15.69
CA ARG A 108 14.61 -16.14 -15.36
C ARG A 108 14.40 -14.84 -16.15
N TYR A 109 13.48 -14.83 -17.11
CA TYR A 109 13.14 -13.66 -17.92
C TYR A 109 11.93 -12.88 -17.38
N LYS A 110 11.23 -13.38 -16.36
CA LYS A 110 10.05 -12.73 -15.78
C LYS A 110 10.34 -11.71 -14.67
N CYS A 111 11.46 -11.01 -14.72
CA CYS A 111 11.93 -10.02 -13.73
C CYS A 111 10.86 -9.09 -13.11
N PHE A 112 10.23 -9.53 -12.02
CA PHE A 112 9.36 -8.75 -11.15
C PHE A 112 10.06 -8.44 -9.83
N TYR A 113 10.69 -7.27 -9.76
CA TYR A 113 11.42 -6.83 -8.57
C TYR A 113 10.57 -5.93 -7.67
N LEU A 114 10.71 -6.14 -6.36
CA LEU A 114 10.20 -5.28 -5.29
C LEU A 114 11.37 -4.68 -4.52
N SER A 115 11.63 -3.38 -4.68
CA SER A 115 12.64 -2.63 -3.94
C SER A 115 11.97 -1.40 -3.36
N GLY A 116 11.84 -1.36 -2.05
CA GLY A 116 11.16 -0.27 -1.37
C GLY A 116 9.64 -0.41 -1.33
N CYS A 117 9.02 0.52 -0.59
CA CYS A 117 7.67 0.43 -0.04
C CYS A 117 6.57 0.60 -1.09
N ASN A 118 6.31 -0.44 -1.91
CA ASN A 118 5.02 -0.54 -2.59
C ASN A 118 3.99 -1.07 -1.60
N CYS A 119 2.87 -0.37 -1.42
CA CYS A 119 1.76 -0.83 -0.59
C CYS A 119 0.90 -1.80 -1.43
N PRO A 120 0.92 -3.12 -1.19
CA PRO A 120 0.08 -4.05 -1.94
C PRO A 120 -1.39 -3.63 -1.80
N ILE A 121 -2.15 -3.67 -2.89
CA ILE A 121 -3.57 -3.32 -2.87
C ILE A 121 -4.38 -4.60 -2.89
N PHE A 122 -5.21 -4.77 -1.87
CA PHE A 122 -6.12 -5.89 -1.79
C PHE A 122 -7.47 -5.57 -2.44
N PHE A 123 -7.83 -6.29 -3.49
CA PHE A 123 -9.16 -6.25 -4.10
C PHE A 123 -10.04 -7.38 -3.55
N LYS A 124 -11.34 -7.37 -3.90
CA LYS A 124 -12.25 -8.48 -3.56
C LYS A 124 -11.76 -9.81 -4.18
N ASN A 125 -12.23 -10.94 -3.66
CA ASN A 125 -11.93 -12.30 -4.16
C ASN A 125 -10.48 -12.75 -4.00
N ASN A 126 -9.81 -12.36 -2.91
CA ASN A 126 -8.46 -12.80 -2.58
C ASN A 126 -7.39 -12.43 -3.64
N ILE A 127 -7.61 -11.32 -4.35
CA ILE A 127 -6.68 -10.81 -5.35
C ILE A 127 -5.86 -9.67 -4.74
N VAL A 128 -4.53 -9.77 -4.85
CA VAL A 128 -3.59 -8.72 -4.44
C VAL A 128 -2.89 -8.15 -5.66
N TYR A 129 -2.95 -6.84 -5.80
CA TYR A 129 -2.25 -6.08 -6.83
C TYR A 129 -0.96 -5.52 -6.22
N VAL A 130 0.16 -5.78 -6.88
CA VAL A 130 1.47 -5.29 -6.47
C VAL A 130 2.12 -4.61 -7.66
N LEU A 131 2.56 -3.37 -7.46
CA LEU A 131 3.32 -2.66 -8.48
C LEU A 131 4.81 -3.02 -8.34
N GLY A 132 5.40 -3.54 -9.40
CA GLY A 132 6.84 -3.83 -9.44
C GLY A 132 7.65 -2.56 -9.67
N ASN A 133 8.94 -2.58 -9.31
CA ASN A 133 9.85 -1.44 -9.46
C ASN A 133 9.92 -0.91 -10.89
N LYS A 134 9.71 -1.80 -11.86
CA LYS A 134 9.75 -1.44 -13.28
C LYS A 134 8.43 -0.85 -13.79
N GLY A 135 7.44 -0.65 -12.91
CA GLY A 135 6.11 -0.13 -13.27
C GLY A 135 5.17 -1.18 -13.87
N ASN A 136 5.61 -2.44 -13.97
CA ASN A 136 4.79 -3.60 -14.31
C ASN A 136 3.90 -3.99 -13.12
N LEU A 137 2.75 -4.61 -13.40
CA LEU A 137 1.79 -5.02 -12.38
C LEU A 137 1.90 -6.52 -12.15
N GLY A 138 2.06 -6.92 -10.90
CA GLY A 138 1.89 -8.29 -10.43
C GLY A 138 0.51 -8.44 -9.82
N ILE A 139 -0.19 -9.51 -10.20
CA ILE A 139 -1.47 -9.91 -9.61
C ILE A 139 -1.24 -11.26 -8.94
N LEU A 140 -1.38 -11.29 -7.62
CA LEU A 140 -1.34 -12.50 -6.81
C LEU A 140 -2.76 -12.94 -6.52
N THR A 141 -3.09 -14.17 -6.89
CA THR A 141 -4.34 -14.84 -6.50
C THR A 141 -4.05 -15.80 -5.36
N ILE A 142 -4.80 -15.65 -4.26
CA ILE A 142 -4.68 -16.49 -3.08
C ILE A 142 -5.96 -17.31 -2.93
N ASN A 143 -5.85 -18.63 -2.88
CA ASN A 143 -6.98 -19.47 -2.46
C ASN A 143 -6.57 -20.19 -1.17
N GLU A 144 -7.48 -20.29 -0.21
CA GLU A 144 -7.19 -20.79 1.14
C GLU A 144 -6.54 -22.18 1.19
N ASN A 145 -6.78 -22.98 0.14
CA ASN A 145 -6.37 -24.38 0.05
C ASN A 145 -5.46 -24.64 -1.17
N SER A 146 -4.99 -23.60 -1.88
CA SER A 146 -4.10 -23.79 -3.03
C SER A 146 -2.82 -22.96 -2.91
N ILE A 147 -1.80 -23.37 -3.65
CA ILE A 147 -0.59 -22.57 -3.82
C ILE A 147 -0.99 -21.21 -4.42
N PRO A 148 -0.53 -20.08 -3.86
CA PRO A 148 -0.74 -18.76 -4.46
C PRO A 148 -0.13 -18.70 -5.86
N SER A 149 -0.76 -17.95 -6.76
CA SER A 149 -0.32 -17.86 -8.15
C SER A 149 -0.12 -16.40 -8.57
N TRP A 150 1.00 -16.16 -9.25
CA TRP A 150 1.33 -14.86 -9.81
C TRP A 150 0.97 -14.77 -11.29
N LYS A 151 0.43 -13.63 -11.70
CA LYS A 151 0.39 -13.19 -13.10
C LYS A 151 1.02 -11.81 -13.22
N PHE A 152 1.79 -11.58 -14.28
CA PHE A 152 2.52 -10.33 -14.50
C PHE A 152 2.06 -9.65 -15.79
N TYR A 153 1.85 -8.35 -15.70
CA TYR A 153 1.29 -7.55 -16.79
C TYR A 153 2.06 -6.25 -17.03
N GLY A 154 2.02 -5.81 -18.28
CA GLY A 154 2.56 -4.53 -18.72
C GLY A 154 4.07 -4.53 -18.99
N LYS A 155 4.49 -3.56 -19.80
CA LYS A 155 5.91 -3.33 -20.11
C LYS A 155 6.59 -2.53 -19.00
N SER A 156 7.87 -2.81 -18.77
CA SER A 156 8.69 -1.99 -17.89
C SER A 156 8.79 -0.55 -18.38
N PHE A 157 8.92 0.42 -17.47
CA PHE A 157 9.35 1.76 -17.83
C PHE A 157 10.79 1.74 -18.35
N LEU A 158 11.13 2.75 -19.17
CA LEU A 158 12.49 2.93 -19.67
C LEU A 158 13.48 3.15 -18.51
N ARG A 159 14.69 2.60 -18.61
CA ARG A 159 15.74 2.65 -17.57
C ARG A 159 16.00 4.06 -17.05
N ARG A 160 16.02 5.07 -17.93
CA ARG A 160 16.22 6.47 -17.54
C ARG A 160 15.16 6.98 -16.57
N ARG A 161 13.90 6.54 -16.73
CA ARG A 161 12.80 6.90 -15.84
C ARG A 161 12.89 6.14 -14.52
N LEU A 162 13.29 4.87 -14.55
CA LEU A 162 13.45 4.08 -13.31
C LEU A 162 14.46 4.73 -12.37
N ASN A 163 15.59 5.19 -12.91
CA ASN A 163 16.62 5.86 -12.13
C ASN A 163 16.19 7.20 -11.52
N SER A 164 15.09 7.81 -12.00
CA SER A 164 14.61 9.07 -11.46
C SER A 164 13.54 8.90 -10.38
N ILE A 165 12.90 7.74 -10.27
CA ILE A 165 11.84 7.46 -9.30
C ILE A 165 12.48 7.21 -7.92
N GLN A 166 12.06 7.98 -6.93
CA GLN A 166 12.52 7.87 -5.55
C GLN A 166 11.51 7.10 -4.69
N TYR A 167 10.22 7.45 -4.78
CA TYR A 167 9.15 6.80 -4.04
C TYR A 167 7.99 6.44 -4.95
N VAL A 168 7.32 5.35 -4.60
CA VAL A 168 6.12 4.86 -5.27
C VAL A 168 5.07 4.59 -4.20
N TYR A 169 3.89 5.16 -4.37
CA TYR A 169 2.75 4.93 -3.50
C TYR A 169 1.60 4.36 -4.33
N THR A 170 0.84 3.44 -3.75
CA THR A 170 -0.23 2.72 -4.43
C THR A 170 -1.50 2.75 -3.60
N THR A 171 -2.63 3.02 -4.23
CA THR A 171 -3.94 2.97 -3.57
C THR A 171 -5.05 2.49 -4.51
N GLU A 172 -6.13 1.99 -3.93
CA GLU A 172 -7.33 1.55 -4.65
C GLU A 172 -8.26 2.74 -4.90
N ASP A 173 -8.75 2.89 -6.12
CA ASP A 173 -9.95 3.66 -6.42
C ASP A 173 -11.15 2.70 -6.41
N VAL A 174 -11.70 2.48 -5.22
CA VAL A 174 -12.77 1.49 -4.96
C VAL A 174 -13.98 1.69 -5.86
N ASN A 175 -14.30 2.95 -6.21
CA ASN A 175 -15.47 3.27 -7.02
C ASN A 175 -15.30 2.90 -8.49
N ASN A 176 -14.06 2.88 -8.98
CA ASN A 176 -13.75 2.64 -10.39
C ASN A 176 -13.11 1.26 -10.63
N GLU A 177 -12.88 0.47 -9.58
CA GLU A 177 -12.15 -0.80 -9.61
C GLU A 177 -10.74 -0.66 -10.24
N GLU A 178 -10.11 0.48 -9.96
CA GLU A 178 -8.83 0.87 -10.55
C GLU A 178 -7.75 1.01 -9.48
N MET A 179 -6.49 0.90 -9.88
CA MET A 179 -5.35 1.22 -9.04
C MET A 179 -4.77 2.58 -9.43
N LEU A 180 -4.47 3.41 -8.43
CA LEU A 180 -3.66 4.60 -8.60
C LEU A 180 -2.24 4.35 -8.09
N ALA A 181 -1.26 4.78 -8.88
CA ALA A 181 0.15 4.79 -8.53
C ALA A 181 0.70 6.22 -8.59
N VAL A 182 1.31 6.67 -7.49
CA VAL A 182 1.95 7.97 -7.40
C VAL A 182 3.46 7.79 -7.38
N PHE A 183 4.13 8.37 -8.36
CA PHE A 183 5.58 8.37 -8.48
C PHE A 183 6.13 9.74 -8.07
N LEU A 184 7.07 9.74 -7.13
CA LEU A 184 7.84 10.92 -6.73
C LEU A 184 9.26 10.79 -7.25
N SER A 185 9.77 11.78 -7.99
CA SER A 185 11.09 11.74 -8.62
C SER A 185 12.15 12.66 -8.00
N HIS A 186 13.41 12.25 -8.06
CA HIS A 186 14.56 12.89 -7.42
C HIS A 186 14.82 14.33 -7.87
N HIS A 187 14.84 14.58 -9.18
CA HIS A 187 15.46 15.79 -9.71
C HIS A 187 14.63 17.08 -9.55
N GLU A 188 13.35 16.96 -9.18
CA GLU A 188 12.44 18.12 -9.11
C GLU A 188 11.38 17.99 -8.01
N GLY A 189 11.37 16.88 -7.24
CA GLY A 189 10.21 16.53 -6.41
C GLY A 189 8.94 16.32 -7.24
N LYS A 190 9.06 16.07 -8.55
CA LYS A 190 7.90 16.00 -9.45
C LYS A 190 7.01 14.82 -9.07
N VAL A 191 5.72 15.09 -8.97
CA VAL A 191 4.69 14.08 -8.70
C VAL A 191 4.03 13.68 -10.01
N GLU A 192 3.98 12.38 -10.28
CA GLU A 192 3.18 11.83 -11.37
C GLU A 192 2.18 10.83 -10.81
N VAL A 193 0.91 10.99 -11.19
CA VAL A 193 -0.13 10.02 -10.86
C VAL A 193 -0.49 9.24 -12.11
N TRP A 194 -0.54 7.93 -11.96
CA TRP A 194 -0.88 6.98 -13.01
C TRP A 194 -2.05 6.13 -12.57
N ARG A 195 -2.98 5.92 -13.49
CA ARG A 195 -4.11 5.01 -13.31
C ARG A 195 -3.79 3.70 -14.01
N TYR A 196 -4.08 2.59 -13.33
CA TYR A 196 -3.85 1.23 -13.77
C TYR A 196 -5.19 0.49 -13.76
N LYS A 197 -5.55 -0.09 -14.89
CA LYS A 197 -6.79 -0.82 -15.09
C LYS A 197 -6.54 -2.10 -15.87
N MET A 198 -7.12 -3.20 -15.39
CA MET A 198 -7.15 -4.44 -16.15
C MET A 198 -8.36 -4.43 -17.08
N ASN A 199 -8.13 -4.66 -18.37
CA ASN A 199 -9.16 -4.87 -19.38
C ASN A 199 -8.96 -6.27 -19.98
N GLY A 200 -9.61 -7.27 -19.38
CA GLY A 200 -9.31 -8.68 -19.64
C GLY A 200 -7.86 -9.01 -19.24
N GLU A 201 -7.05 -9.46 -20.21
CA GLU A 201 -5.63 -9.76 -20.01
C GLU A 201 -4.70 -8.59 -20.36
N VAL A 202 -5.24 -7.44 -20.74
CA VAL A 202 -4.46 -6.26 -21.10
C VAL A 202 -4.42 -5.30 -19.92
N LEU A 203 -3.22 -4.90 -19.52
CA LEU A 203 -3.03 -3.82 -18.57
C LEU A 203 -3.02 -2.48 -19.31
N GLU A 204 -4.06 -1.70 -19.09
CA GLU A 204 -4.11 -0.30 -19.48
C GLU A 204 -3.54 0.55 -18.35
N ARG A 205 -2.61 1.45 -18.70
CA ARG A 205 -2.12 2.44 -17.75
C ARG A 205 -1.91 3.79 -18.42
N GLY A 206 -2.29 4.86 -17.73
CA GLY A 206 -2.22 6.22 -18.24
C GLY A 206 -1.88 7.21 -17.14
N LYS A 207 -1.10 8.24 -17.49
CA LYS A 207 -0.85 9.38 -16.60
C LYS A 207 -2.11 10.22 -16.50
N ILE A 208 -2.47 10.62 -15.29
CA ILE A 208 -3.61 11.52 -15.03
C ILE A 208 -3.12 12.88 -14.52
N THR A 209 -3.90 13.91 -14.80
CA THR A 209 -3.65 15.30 -14.41
C THR A 209 -4.64 15.82 -13.36
N SER A 210 -5.62 14.99 -12.98
CA SER A 210 -6.67 15.29 -12.01
C SER A 210 -7.09 14.00 -11.30
N LEU A 211 -7.48 14.08 -10.03
CA LEU A 211 -7.98 12.97 -9.20
C LEU A 211 -9.51 12.87 -9.24
N ASP A 212 -10.17 13.51 -10.20
CA ASP A 212 -11.58 13.91 -10.13
C ASP A 212 -11.75 15.03 -9.09
N ASN A 213 -12.43 16.12 -9.45
CA ASN A 213 -12.45 17.39 -8.70
C ASN A 213 -12.97 17.29 -7.25
N ASN A 214 -13.50 16.12 -6.88
CA ASN A 214 -14.02 15.81 -5.55
C ASN A 214 -13.22 14.70 -4.84
N LYS A 215 -12.01 14.32 -5.25
CA LYS A 215 -11.20 13.34 -4.49
C LYS A 215 -9.91 13.95 -3.94
N ILE A 216 -9.48 13.37 -2.83
CA ILE A 216 -8.24 13.68 -2.12
C ILE A 216 -7.47 12.38 -1.93
N LEU A 217 -6.16 12.46 -2.12
CA LEU A 217 -5.26 11.35 -1.92
C LEU A 217 -4.37 11.60 -0.70
N PHE A 218 -4.28 10.63 0.20
CA PHE A 218 -3.35 10.65 1.34
C PHE A 218 -2.30 9.57 1.13
N LEU A 219 -1.03 9.94 1.24
CA LEU A 219 0.13 9.10 0.98
C LEU A 219 1.02 8.99 2.21
N SER A 220 1.39 7.77 2.57
CA SER A 220 2.41 7.43 3.55
C SER A 220 3.12 6.14 3.14
N SER A 221 4.32 5.91 3.68
CA SER A 221 5.06 4.66 3.52
C SER A 221 4.36 3.45 4.12
N GLU A 222 3.46 3.68 5.08
CA GLU A 222 2.70 2.66 5.83
C GLU A 222 1.32 2.38 5.21
N GLY A 223 0.89 3.21 4.27
CA GLY A 223 -0.42 3.06 3.61
C GLY A 223 -0.84 4.33 2.89
N SER A 224 -1.65 4.16 1.85
CA SER A 224 -2.21 5.27 1.07
C SER A 224 -3.70 5.06 0.85
N CYS A 225 -4.49 6.14 0.89
CA CYS A 225 -5.94 6.06 0.66
C CYS A 225 -6.47 7.21 -0.19
N LEU A 226 -7.40 6.88 -1.09
CA LEU A 226 -8.20 7.83 -1.86
C LEU A 226 -9.54 8.04 -1.15
N LYS A 227 -9.96 9.29 -1.00
CA LYS A 227 -11.23 9.65 -0.33
C LYS A 227 -11.99 10.69 -1.13
N THR A 228 -13.31 10.58 -1.12
CA THR A 228 -14.20 11.64 -1.60
C THR A 228 -14.16 12.81 -0.64
N CYS A 229 -13.95 13.99 -1.20
CA CYS A 229 -13.96 15.26 -0.52
C CYS A 229 -15.40 15.77 -0.36
N VAL A 230 -15.75 16.15 0.86
CA VAL A 230 -17.03 16.80 1.17
C VAL A 230 -16.90 18.33 1.15
N ALA A 231 -15.70 18.86 1.40
CA ALA A 231 -15.46 20.30 1.47
C ALA A 231 -15.01 20.89 0.11
N HIS A 232 -15.60 22.01 -0.29
CA HIS A 232 -15.21 22.71 -1.51
C HIS A 232 -13.72 23.12 -1.48
N GLY A 233 -13.03 22.96 -2.61
CA GLY A 233 -11.66 23.43 -2.80
C GLY A 233 -10.55 22.53 -2.25
N LEU A 234 -10.86 21.38 -1.64
CA LEU A 234 -9.84 20.42 -1.20
C LEU A 234 -9.57 19.28 -2.20
N GLY A 235 -10.42 19.10 -3.21
CA GLY A 235 -10.21 18.09 -4.26
C GLY A 235 -8.94 18.32 -5.09
N ASN A 236 -8.48 17.29 -5.80
CA ASN A 236 -7.25 17.28 -6.60
C ASN A 236 -5.96 17.56 -5.81
N LYS A 237 -5.96 17.24 -4.51
CA LYS A 237 -4.81 17.39 -3.62
C LYS A 237 -4.29 16.02 -3.18
N ILE A 238 -2.96 15.95 -3.08
CA ILE A 238 -2.21 14.79 -2.62
C ILE A 238 -1.49 15.20 -1.35
N TYR A 239 -1.93 14.71 -0.20
CA TYR A 239 -1.31 14.97 1.09
C TYR A 239 -0.26 13.91 1.36
N PHE A 240 0.94 14.34 1.72
CA PHE A 240 2.02 13.44 2.12
C PHE A 240 2.12 13.39 3.65
N SER A 241 2.59 12.29 4.20
CA SER A 241 3.03 12.17 5.59
C SER A 241 4.37 12.89 5.83
N MET A 242 4.49 14.12 5.33
CA MET A 242 5.65 14.98 5.42
C MET A 242 5.23 16.30 6.06
N PHE A 243 6.08 16.80 6.95
CA PHE A 243 5.89 18.07 7.62
C PHE A 243 7.00 19.05 7.25
N TYR A 244 6.62 20.31 7.08
CA TYR A 244 7.52 21.42 6.85
C TYR A 244 7.25 22.51 7.89
N TYR A 245 8.25 22.83 8.75
CA TYR A 245 8.04 23.66 9.96
C TYR A 245 6.79 23.26 10.77
N ASN A 246 6.63 21.96 11.05
CA ASN A 246 5.45 21.36 11.72
C ASN A 246 4.11 21.51 10.97
N LYS A 247 4.12 21.93 9.69
CA LYS A 247 2.92 22.07 8.85
C LYS A 247 2.83 20.91 7.87
N GLY A 248 1.62 20.37 7.68
CA GLY A 248 1.39 19.33 6.67
C GLY A 248 1.62 19.83 5.25
N VAL A 249 2.28 19.00 4.44
CA VAL A 249 2.58 19.29 3.03
C VAL A 249 1.59 18.57 2.11
N PHE A 250 1.09 19.28 1.10
CA PHE A 250 0.29 18.69 0.04
C PHE A 250 0.72 19.16 -1.34
N TYR A 251 0.44 18.36 -2.36
CA TYR A 251 0.67 18.69 -3.76
C TYR A 251 -0.67 18.89 -4.47
N CYS A 252 -0.81 20.00 -5.18
CA CYS A 252 -1.96 20.22 -6.07
C CYS A 252 -1.61 19.66 -7.45
N LEU A 253 -2.32 18.62 -7.86
CA LEU A 253 -2.04 17.92 -9.12
C LEU A 253 -2.26 18.81 -10.34
N VAL A 254 -3.28 19.69 -10.29
CA VAL A 254 -3.63 20.62 -11.37
C VAL A 254 -2.55 21.70 -11.55
N ASN A 255 -2.07 22.26 -10.44
CA ASN A 255 -1.10 23.37 -10.48
C ASN A 255 0.35 22.89 -10.56
N HIS A 256 0.58 21.58 -10.45
CA HIS A 256 1.89 20.96 -10.38
C HIS A 256 2.83 21.55 -9.30
N LYS A 257 2.27 21.90 -8.13
CA LYS A 257 3.00 22.56 -7.04
C LYS A 257 2.70 21.94 -5.68
N TYR A 258 3.71 21.93 -4.82
CA TYR A 258 3.57 21.71 -3.39
C TYR A 258 3.09 22.96 -2.68
N TYR A 259 2.38 22.76 -1.59
CA TYR A 259 1.87 23.77 -0.69
C TYR A 259 2.02 23.29 0.75
N SER A 260 2.21 24.23 1.67
CA SER A 260 2.10 23.98 3.12
C SER A 260 0.93 24.80 3.68
N LEU A 261 0.18 24.22 4.62
CA LEU A 261 -0.91 24.95 5.28
C LEU A 261 -0.34 25.95 6.29
N ASP A 262 -0.57 27.24 6.07
CA ASP A 262 -0.42 28.24 7.13
C ASP A 262 -1.70 28.32 7.95
N TYR A 263 -1.67 27.83 9.19
CA TYR A 263 -2.80 27.97 10.12
C TYR A 263 -2.99 29.42 10.57
N LEU A 264 -2.01 30.28 10.33
CA LEU A 264 -1.99 31.70 10.71
C LEU A 264 -2.10 32.61 9.47
N GLY A 265 -3.21 32.49 8.74
CA GLY A 265 -3.85 33.60 7.99
C GLY A 265 -3.08 34.36 6.89
N ILE A 266 -1.83 34.04 6.56
CA ILE A 266 -1.02 34.88 5.65
C ILE A 266 -0.41 34.02 4.54
N LYS A 267 -1.20 33.78 3.49
CA LYS A 267 -0.83 33.17 2.19
C LYS A 267 -0.35 31.70 2.23
N ALA A 268 -0.93 30.88 1.36
CA ALA A 268 -0.40 29.55 1.08
C ALA A 268 0.91 29.67 0.29
N TYR A 269 2.03 29.25 0.88
CA TYR A 269 3.30 29.13 0.18
C TYR A 269 3.22 28.00 -0.84
N SER A 270 3.76 28.21 -2.04
CA SER A 270 3.73 27.21 -3.11
C SER A 270 5.09 27.08 -3.80
N SER A 271 5.51 25.85 -4.11
CA SER A 271 6.77 25.58 -4.82
C SER A 271 6.63 24.41 -5.78
N PRO A 272 7.25 24.43 -6.98
CA PRO A 272 7.25 23.28 -7.88
C PRO A 272 8.11 22.12 -7.33
N ASN A 273 8.98 22.40 -6.36
CA ASN A 273 9.92 21.44 -5.78
C ASN A 273 9.75 21.38 -4.26
N ILE A 274 9.63 20.17 -3.71
CA ILE A 274 9.47 19.94 -2.26
C ILE A 274 10.66 20.48 -1.45
N PHE A 275 11.86 20.47 -2.01
CA PHE A 275 13.09 20.96 -1.37
C PHE A 275 13.22 22.49 -1.41
N ASN A 276 12.38 23.16 -2.21
CA ASN A 276 12.33 24.63 -2.32
C ASN A 276 11.08 25.22 -1.65
N LEU A 277 10.45 24.49 -0.71
CA LEU A 277 9.69 25.16 0.34
C LEU A 277 10.76 25.75 1.27
N VAL A 278 11.03 27.05 1.11
CA VAL A 278 11.86 27.89 2.01
C VAL A 278 10.96 28.99 2.54
#